data_AF-A0A7C3C919-F1
#
_entry.id   AF-A0A7C3C919-F1
#
_cell.length_a   1.000
_cell.length_b   1.000
_cell.length_c   1.000
_cell.angle_alpha   90.00
_cell.angle_beta   90.00
_cell.angle_gamma   90.00
#
_symmetry.space_group_name_H-M   'P 1'
#
loop_
_entity.id
_entity.type
_entity.pdbx_description
1 polymer ?
#
loop_
_entity_poly.entity_id
_entity_poly.type
_entity_poly.pdbx_seq_one_letter_code
_entity_poly.pdbx_strand_id
1 'polypeptide(L)'
;MRRLALAVLLLCASSGAQTPLGITHGPMVGRPGATSMGVWARTERPGAFRVRYGTDPGRLTGWSERVETGPADDNTGWVLLERLEPNTLYYYQVVPEGRENAPVRPDGRFRTLPAPEQYRNTTHNPRGLFNFAFEFACGNNQRGRPGPDPTMPTFGTMLERIADEVHFAILNGDWLYETERDYPREKWLEQVGLRPAQTPRIVTLAPSITGVWENYKTYLRRGRKLSKWHRRVPSLFTFDDHEILNDVYGIGTPGRRDRKAVFRDIALSAWYDYLGWSNPAPWRQEIHFGRASLEAGSDVLTDPEADFTKLDPAQAGNLLVHWGGQLAGILRGEAGPGDPNAGTYEIVEVLDAHRLRFRPAARATGRAVYSIGRLSYFDFRVANTHFFFLDTRSHRRMHDTRHPDKPGLSMIGRRQKRWLMEGMKASDADFFFVVSSVNFMIPHVGGTPSGPGGARVIPNKDDAWTVFLEEREQLIRFWDGLGKPVMVLTGDLHNSFAIQITDRVWEFASGPHLSRNHNAASEGGRPPNGEFDSRGRKCRIAWSTYFLPDTPARLTSQPVYTVVQVNNVFNNPAGPGEDRWVAFPEPHVVVRFHDGETGKLLYAQPVAARR
;
A
#
# COMPACT_ATOMS: atom_id res chain seq x y z
N MET A 1 -19.74 81.02 -17.07
CA MET A 1 -18.98 80.41 -15.96
C MET A 1 -18.82 78.91 -16.25
N ARG A 2 -17.66 78.36 -15.89
CA ARG A 2 -17.02 77.14 -16.41
C ARG A 2 -17.85 75.86 -16.22
N ARG A 3 -18.01 75.06 -17.28
CA ARG A 3 -18.41 73.64 -17.21
C ARG A 3 -17.14 72.80 -17.03
N LEU A 4 -17.04 72.09 -15.91
CA LEU A 4 -15.99 71.11 -15.65
C LEU A 4 -16.17 69.88 -16.55
N ALA A 5 -15.12 69.51 -17.28
CA ALA A 5 -15.04 68.24 -17.98
C ALA A 5 -14.60 67.14 -17.00
N LEU A 6 -15.42 66.10 -16.86
CA LEU A 6 -15.10 64.90 -16.08
C LEU A 6 -14.37 63.92 -17.01
N ALA A 7 -13.06 63.75 -16.81
CA ALA A 7 -12.26 62.75 -17.51
C ALA A 7 -12.53 61.36 -16.91
N VAL A 8 -13.10 60.46 -17.69
CA VAL A 8 -13.26 59.05 -17.34
C VAL A 8 -11.95 58.34 -17.64
N LEU A 9 -11.16 58.01 -16.61
CA LEU A 9 -10.08 57.04 -16.71
C LEU A 9 -10.69 55.64 -16.86
N LEU A 10 -10.60 55.05 -18.05
CA LEU A 10 -10.77 53.60 -18.21
C LEU A 10 -9.56 52.90 -17.59
N LEU A 11 -9.73 52.35 -16.38
CA LEU A 11 -8.85 51.28 -15.90
C LEU A 11 -9.13 50.04 -16.77
N CYS A 12 -8.24 49.78 -17.73
CA CYS A 12 -8.11 48.44 -18.29
C CYS A 12 -7.65 47.51 -17.17
N ALA A 13 -8.58 46.74 -16.61
CA ALA A 13 -8.23 45.57 -15.83
C ALA A 13 -7.49 44.61 -16.77
N SER A 14 -6.17 44.55 -16.66
CA SER A 14 -5.39 43.47 -17.24
C SER A 14 -5.88 42.18 -16.60
N SER A 15 -6.65 41.40 -17.36
CA SER A 15 -6.87 39.99 -17.08
C SER A 15 -5.50 39.32 -17.11
N GLY A 16 -4.84 39.26 -15.95
CA GLY A 16 -3.57 38.57 -15.80
C GLY A 16 -3.77 37.14 -16.32
N ALA A 17 -3.05 36.79 -17.39
CA ALA A 17 -3.07 35.46 -17.95
C ALA A 17 -2.76 34.48 -16.81
N GLN A 18 -3.76 33.70 -16.40
CA GLN A 18 -3.62 32.76 -15.30
C GLN A 18 -2.57 31.73 -15.73
N THR A 19 -1.52 31.55 -14.92
CA THR A 19 -0.46 30.56 -15.22
C THR A 19 -1.11 29.20 -15.47
N PRO A 20 -0.81 28.53 -16.60
CA PRO A 20 -1.44 27.27 -16.93
C PRO A 20 -1.19 26.22 -15.84
N LEU A 21 -2.22 25.46 -15.50
CA LEU A 21 -2.18 24.45 -14.44
C LEU A 21 -1.08 23.42 -14.71
N GLY A 22 -0.22 23.19 -13.72
CA GLY A 22 0.83 22.18 -13.75
C GLY A 22 0.43 20.83 -13.13
N ILE A 23 0.97 19.73 -13.66
CA ILE A 23 1.06 18.44 -12.97
C ILE A 23 2.38 18.41 -12.19
N THR A 24 2.30 18.16 -10.89
CA THR A 24 3.48 18.21 -9.99
C THR A 24 4.05 16.84 -9.67
N HIS A 25 3.18 15.85 -9.45
CA HIS A 25 3.55 14.50 -9.06
C HIS A 25 2.76 13.48 -9.88
N GLY A 26 3.38 12.30 -10.06
CA GLY A 26 2.91 11.29 -10.99
C GLY A 26 3.38 11.54 -12.44
N PRO A 27 2.69 11.00 -13.44
CA PRO A 27 1.59 10.06 -13.27
C PRO A 27 2.03 8.72 -12.65
N MET A 28 1.07 7.97 -12.13
CA MET A 28 1.24 6.57 -11.72
C MET A 28 0.15 5.72 -12.36
N VAL A 29 0.49 4.48 -12.75
CA VAL A 29 -0.47 3.51 -13.29
C VAL A 29 -0.82 2.44 -12.25
N GLY A 30 -2.04 1.93 -12.32
CA GLY A 30 -2.63 1.06 -11.29
C GLY A 30 -3.90 0.36 -11.78
N ARG A 31 -4.54 -0.44 -10.93
CA ARG A 31 -5.77 -1.20 -11.29
C ARG A 31 -5.66 -1.96 -12.63
N PRO A 32 -4.64 -2.80 -12.83
CA PRO A 32 -4.45 -3.49 -14.10
C PRO A 32 -5.63 -4.44 -14.38
N GLY A 33 -6.24 -4.30 -15.54
CA GLY A 33 -7.25 -5.22 -16.06
C GLY A 33 -6.91 -5.66 -17.48
N ALA A 34 -7.65 -6.64 -18.00
CA ALA A 34 -7.49 -7.05 -19.40
C ALA A 34 -7.94 -5.95 -20.37
N THR A 35 -8.92 -5.14 -19.99
CA THR A 35 -9.47 -4.07 -20.84
C THR A 35 -9.46 -2.71 -20.14
N SER A 36 -8.68 -2.57 -19.06
CA SER A 36 -8.66 -1.37 -18.25
C SER A 36 -7.31 -1.07 -17.63
N MET A 37 -7.06 0.22 -17.35
CA MET A 37 -5.90 0.69 -16.61
C MET A 37 -6.22 2.00 -15.88
N GLY A 38 -5.89 2.09 -14.60
CA GLY A 38 -6.00 3.32 -13.81
C GLY A 38 -4.79 4.23 -14.02
N VAL A 39 -5.02 5.54 -14.10
CA VAL A 39 -3.98 6.57 -14.19
C VAL A 39 -4.24 7.65 -13.15
N TRP A 40 -3.27 7.89 -12.28
CA TRP A 40 -3.32 8.90 -11.22
C TRP A 40 -2.36 10.05 -11.51
N ALA A 41 -2.72 11.25 -11.07
CA ALA A 41 -1.85 12.42 -11.07
C ALA A 41 -2.21 13.41 -9.95
N ARG A 42 -1.29 14.34 -9.68
CA ARG A 42 -1.51 15.47 -8.77
C ARG A 42 -1.30 16.81 -9.47
N THR A 43 -2.31 17.67 -9.46
CA THR A 43 -2.21 19.06 -9.94
C THR A 43 -1.54 19.96 -8.90
N GLU A 44 -0.96 21.08 -9.31
CA GLU A 44 -0.28 22.01 -8.39
C GLU A 44 -1.24 22.71 -7.42
N ARG A 45 -2.45 22.99 -7.88
CA ARG A 45 -3.54 23.71 -7.21
C ARG A 45 -4.88 23.13 -7.68
N PRO A 46 -6.01 23.42 -7.01
CA PRO A 46 -7.31 22.90 -7.42
C PRO A 46 -7.60 23.18 -8.90
N GLY A 47 -8.10 22.18 -9.62
CA GLY A 47 -8.29 22.22 -11.07
C GLY A 47 -8.58 20.83 -11.62
N ALA A 48 -8.33 20.61 -12.91
CA ALA A 48 -8.64 19.32 -13.55
C ALA A 48 -7.57 18.84 -14.52
N PHE A 49 -7.64 17.56 -14.86
CA PHE A 49 -6.86 16.97 -15.94
C PHE A 49 -7.66 15.91 -16.71
N ARG A 50 -7.15 15.53 -17.88
CA ARG A 50 -7.57 14.35 -18.65
C ARG A 50 -6.35 13.52 -19.00
N VAL A 51 -6.57 12.28 -19.41
CA VAL A 51 -5.52 11.40 -19.93
C VAL A 51 -5.78 11.14 -21.40
N ARG A 52 -4.81 11.44 -22.25
CA ARG A 52 -4.80 10.95 -23.63
C ARG A 52 -3.95 9.70 -23.76
N TYR A 53 -4.37 8.75 -24.58
CA TYR A 53 -3.70 7.46 -24.72
C TYR A 53 -3.83 6.87 -26.11
N GLY A 54 -2.98 5.90 -26.44
CA GLY A 54 -2.95 5.22 -27.75
C GLY A 54 -1.83 4.19 -27.82
N THR A 55 -1.83 3.37 -28.87
CA THR A 55 -0.80 2.33 -29.11
C THR A 55 0.41 2.88 -29.88
N ASP A 56 0.28 4.04 -30.52
CA ASP A 56 1.36 4.78 -31.18
C ASP A 56 1.85 5.91 -30.25
N PRO A 57 3.13 5.92 -29.81
CA PRO A 57 3.65 6.96 -28.93
C PRO A 57 3.66 8.37 -29.55
N GLY A 58 3.62 8.49 -30.87
CA GLY A 58 3.52 9.76 -31.59
C GLY A 58 2.08 10.25 -31.76
N ARG A 59 1.08 9.40 -31.53
CA ARG A 59 -0.33 9.68 -31.82
C ARG A 59 -1.27 9.09 -30.76
N LEU A 60 -1.61 9.89 -29.75
CA LEU A 60 -2.53 9.54 -28.67
C LEU A 60 -3.93 10.12 -28.94
N THR A 61 -4.83 9.32 -29.52
CA THR A 61 -6.18 9.77 -29.93
C THR A 61 -7.27 9.45 -28.92
N GLY A 62 -7.07 8.45 -28.06
CA GLY A 62 -7.99 8.12 -26.99
C GLY A 62 -7.94 9.20 -25.90
N TRP A 63 -9.09 9.50 -25.29
CA TRP A 63 -9.19 10.43 -24.18
C TRP A 63 -10.03 9.83 -23.05
N SER A 64 -9.63 10.08 -21.82
CA SER A 64 -10.40 9.76 -20.63
C SER A 64 -11.51 10.79 -20.37
N GLU A 65 -12.38 10.46 -19.42
CA GLU A 65 -13.20 11.43 -18.71
C GLU A 65 -12.33 12.46 -17.97
N ARG A 66 -12.93 13.61 -17.65
CA ARG A 66 -12.30 14.68 -16.88
C ARG A 66 -12.22 14.31 -15.40
N VAL A 67 -11.06 14.57 -14.79
CA VAL A 67 -10.82 14.37 -13.36
C VAL A 67 -10.67 15.71 -12.69
N GLU A 68 -11.57 16.00 -11.75
CA GLU A 68 -11.43 17.15 -10.84
C GLU A 68 -10.48 16.80 -9.70
N THR A 69 -9.67 17.77 -9.30
CA THR A 69 -8.71 17.66 -8.20
C THR A 69 -8.95 18.80 -7.23
N GLY A 70 -8.95 18.48 -5.95
CA GLY A 70 -9.31 19.43 -4.90
C GLY A 70 -8.43 19.31 -3.65
N PRO A 71 -8.45 20.33 -2.80
CA PRO A 71 -7.52 20.43 -1.69
C PRO A 71 -7.86 19.50 -0.52
N ALA A 72 -9.05 18.90 -0.50
CA ALA A 72 -9.40 17.89 0.48
C ALA A 72 -8.47 16.66 0.41
N ASP A 73 -7.97 16.35 -0.79
CA ASP A 73 -7.18 15.16 -1.09
C ASP A 73 -5.81 15.55 -1.68
N ASP A 74 -5.26 16.68 -1.24
CA ASP A 74 -3.99 17.28 -1.72
C ASP A 74 -3.89 17.46 -3.23
N ASN A 75 -5.00 17.81 -3.89
CA ASN A 75 -5.12 18.00 -5.33
C ASN A 75 -4.71 16.74 -6.15
N THR A 76 -4.92 15.56 -5.57
CA THR A 76 -4.74 14.28 -6.25
C THR A 76 -6.02 13.86 -6.96
N GLY A 77 -5.90 12.96 -7.93
CA GLY A 77 -7.04 12.38 -8.64
C GLY A 77 -6.60 11.27 -9.58
N TRP A 78 -7.53 10.42 -9.99
CA TRP A 78 -7.27 9.33 -10.92
C TRP A 78 -8.47 9.03 -11.81
N VAL A 79 -8.23 8.33 -12.92
CA VAL A 79 -9.27 7.86 -13.84
C VAL A 79 -9.00 6.43 -14.29
N LEU A 80 -10.05 5.65 -14.47
CA LEU A 80 -9.98 4.33 -15.10
C LEU A 80 -10.13 4.51 -16.62
N LEU A 81 -9.10 4.13 -17.38
CA LEU A 81 -9.23 3.91 -18.81
C LEU A 81 -9.90 2.56 -19.01
N GLU A 82 -10.93 2.51 -19.85
CA GLU A 82 -11.74 1.31 -20.11
C GLU A 82 -11.81 1.02 -21.61
N ARG A 83 -12.31 -0.18 -21.96
CA ARG A 83 -12.45 -0.65 -23.35
C ARG A 83 -11.12 -0.66 -24.11
N LEU A 84 -10.05 -1.00 -23.40
CA LEU A 84 -8.73 -1.23 -23.97
C LEU A 84 -8.64 -2.65 -24.53
N GLU A 85 -7.73 -2.87 -25.47
CA GLU A 85 -7.43 -4.20 -26.00
C GLU A 85 -6.60 -5.01 -24.99
N PRO A 86 -6.89 -6.30 -24.77
CA PRO A 86 -6.08 -7.17 -23.92
C PRO A 86 -4.66 -7.40 -24.41
N ASN A 87 -3.75 -7.64 -23.48
CA ASN A 87 -2.32 -7.87 -23.72
C ASN A 87 -1.63 -6.82 -24.63
N THR A 88 -2.09 -5.57 -24.58
CA THR A 88 -1.69 -4.51 -25.52
C THR A 88 -0.89 -3.43 -24.81
N LEU A 89 0.20 -2.98 -25.45
CA LEU A 89 1.02 -1.87 -24.97
C LEU A 89 0.38 -0.54 -25.36
N TYR A 90 0.08 0.30 -24.38
CA TYR A 90 -0.41 1.65 -24.56
C TYR A 90 0.61 2.68 -24.04
N TYR A 91 0.64 3.82 -24.70
CA TYR A 91 1.30 5.04 -24.25
C TYR A 91 0.23 6.00 -23.76
N TYR A 92 0.58 6.83 -22.78
CA TYR A 92 -0.37 7.80 -22.22
C TYR A 92 0.31 9.10 -21.82
N GLN A 93 -0.48 10.16 -21.73
CA GLN A 93 -0.07 11.46 -21.27
C GLN A 93 -1.19 12.10 -20.45
N VAL A 94 -0.85 12.62 -19.27
CA VAL A 94 -1.72 13.44 -18.45
C VAL A 94 -1.67 14.87 -18.96
N VAL A 95 -2.85 15.41 -19.23
CA VAL A 95 -3.04 16.72 -19.82
C VAL A 95 -3.83 17.57 -18.84
N PRO A 96 -3.19 18.53 -18.13
CA PRO A 96 -3.90 19.45 -17.26
C PRO A 96 -4.78 20.39 -18.09
N GLU A 97 -5.83 20.91 -17.47
CA GLU A 97 -6.76 21.85 -18.10
C GLU A 97 -6.03 23.06 -18.70
N GLY A 98 -6.42 23.43 -19.93
CA GLY A 98 -5.80 24.52 -20.69
C GLY A 98 -4.53 24.12 -21.45
N ARG A 99 -4.16 22.83 -21.44
CA ARG A 99 -3.03 22.26 -22.19
C ARG A 99 -3.45 21.20 -23.22
N GLU A 100 -4.71 21.16 -23.61
CA GLU A 100 -5.29 20.15 -24.52
C GLU A 100 -4.58 20.12 -25.89
N ASN A 101 -4.15 21.28 -26.37
CA ASN A 101 -3.43 21.46 -27.63
C ASN A 101 -1.90 21.26 -27.50
N ALA A 102 -1.39 20.86 -26.33
CA ALA A 102 0.04 20.63 -26.15
C ALA A 102 0.53 19.45 -27.03
N PRO A 103 1.77 19.50 -27.56
CA PRO A 103 2.34 18.41 -28.36
C PRO A 103 2.31 17.08 -27.62
N VAL A 104 2.05 16.00 -28.36
CA VAL A 104 2.08 14.63 -27.84
C VAL A 104 3.48 14.30 -27.36
N ARG A 105 3.59 14.01 -26.06
CA ARG A 105 4.80 13.57 -25.37
C ARG A 105 4.38 12.61 -24.25
N PRO A 106 4.39 11.29 -24.49
CA PRO A 106 3.95 10.34 -23.48
C PRO A 106 4.70 10.50 -22.16
N ASP A 107 3.96 10.55 -21.05
CA ASP A 107 4.54 10.54 -19.71
C ASP A 107 4.99 9.13 -19.30
N GLY A 108 4.32 8.11 -19.85
CA GLY A 108 4.57 6.72 -19.55
C GLY A 108 3.94 5.77 -20.58
N ARG A 109 3.99 4.48 -20.24
CA ARG A 109 3.37 3.40 -21.00
C ARG A 109 2.89 2.31 -20.05
N PHE A 110 1.97 1.46 -20.46
CA PHE A 110 1.53 0.30 -19.67
C PHE A 110 1.06 -0.81 -20.59
N ARG A 111 1.04 -2.06 -20.09
CA ARG A 111 0.46 -3.20 -20.79
C ARG A 111 -0.79 -3.67 -20.04
N THR A 112 -1.90 -3.84 -20.74
CA THR A 112 -3.11 -4.47 -20.19
C THR A 112 -2.86 -5.95 -19.92
N LEU A 113 -3.61 -6.54 -18.99
CA LEU A 113 -3.50 -7.97 -18.72
C LEU A 113 -3.94 -8.80 -19.95
N PRO A 114 -3.45 -10.03 -20.09
CA PRO A 114 -4.00 -10.95 -21.07
C PRO A 114 -5.45 -11.33 -20.74
N ALA A 115 -6.22 -11.66 -21.77
CA ALA A 115 -7.59 -12.17 -21.63
C ALA A 115 -7.65 -13.68 -21.97
N PRO A 116 -8.51 -14.47 -21.31
CA PRO A 116 -8.63 -15.90 -21.58
C PRO A 116 -8.89 -16.25 -23.04
N GLU A 117 -9.63 -15.40 -23.75
CA GLU A 117 -10.02 -15.57 -25.15
C GLU A 117 -8.81 -15.60 -26.08
N GLN A 118 -7.74 -14.85 -25.78
CA GLN A 118 -6.51 -14.83 -26.58
C GLN A 118 -5.71 -16.15 -26.51
N TYR A 119 -5.95 -16.96 -25.47
CA TYR A 119 -5.19 -18.19 -25.20
C TYR A 119 -6.06 -19.44 -25.29
N ARG A 120 -7.36 -19.30 -25.52
CA ARG A 120 -8.28 -20.42 -25.49
C ARG A 120 -8.03 -21.34 -26.69
N ASN A 121 -7.85 -22.62 -26.37
CA ASN A 121 -7.92 -23.70 -27.34
C ASN A 121 -8.93 -24.73 -26.83
N THR A 122 -9.93 -25.08 -27.65
CA THR A 122 -11.07 -25.91 -27.21
C THR A 122 -10.65 -27.28 -26.67
N THR A 123 -9.56 -27.85 -27.17
CA THR A 123 -9.08 -29.17 -26.75
C THR A 123 -7.98 -29.07 -25.69
N HIS A 124 -6.99 -28.20 -25.90
CA HIS A 124 -5.75 -28.20 -25.13
C HIS A 124 -5.65 -27.10 -24.06
N ASN A 125 -6.48 -26.07 -24.11
CA ASN A 125 -6.57 -25.02 -23.11
C ASN A 125 -8.01 -24.45 -23.01
N PRO A 126 -9.00 -25.27 -22.62
CA PRO A 126 -10.42 -24.87 -22.67
C PRO A 126 -10.74 -23.76 -21.67
N ARG A 127 -9.97 -23.62 -20.58
CA ARG A 127 -10.10 -22.55 -19.58
C ARG A 127 -9.54 -21.21 -20.04
N GLY A 128 -8.82 -21.16 -21.17
CA GLY A 128 -8.12 -19.94 -21.62
C GLY A 128 -7.06 -19.49 -20.63
N LEU A 129 -6.32 -20.41 -20.01
CA LEU A 129 -5.23 -20.04 -19.12
C LEU A 129 -4.12 -19.34 -19.88
N PHE A 130 -3.40 -18.44 -19.21
CA PHE A 130 -2.27 -17.71 -19.76
C PHE A 130 -1.18 -17.54 -18.72
N ASN A 131 0.04 -17.27 -19.19
CA ASN A 131 1.19 -17.00 -18.31
C ASN A 131 1.22 -15.52 -17.95
N PHE A 132 1.67 -15.22 -16.74
CA PHE A 132 1.93 -13.85 -16.33
C PHE A 132 3.06 -13.83 -15.29
N ALA A 133 3.61 -12.64 -15.06
CA ALA A 133 4.63 -12.42 -14.05
C ALA A 133 4.38 -11.11 -13.31
N PHE A 134 4.80 -11.05 -12.05
CA PHE A 134 4.71 -9.83 -11.24
C PHE A 134 5.95 -9.69 -10.36
N GLU A 135 6.25 -8.46 -9.98
CA GLU A 135 7.27 -8.12 -8.99
C GLU A 135 6.61 -7.98 -7.61
N PHE A 136 7.30 -8.35 -6.53
CA PHE A 136 6.89 -7.91 -5.20
C PHE A 136 8.09 -7.63 -4.27
N ALA A 137 8.00 -6.55 -3.49
CA ALA A 137 8.91 -6.26 -2.37
C ALA A 137 8.38 -5.10 -1.49
N CYS A 138 9.21 -4.64 -0.56
CA CYS A 138 8.97 -3.53 0.36
C CYS A 138 10.28 -2.76 0.67
N GLY A 139 10.22 -1.79 1.59
CA GLY A 139 11.41 -1.20 2.21
C GLY A 139 12.14 -0.18 1.33
N ASN A 140 11.50 0.95 1.07
CA ASN A 140 11.98 1.99 0.15
C ASN A 140 12.68 3.18 0.83
N ASN A 141 13.36 2.98 1.96
CA ASN A 141 13.88 4.07 2.79
C ASN A 141 14.88 5.00 2.07
N GLN A 142 14.48 6.26 1.85
CA GLN A 142 15.30 7.29 1.19
C GLN A 142 16.10 8.18 2.16
N ARG A 143 15.99 7.97 3.50
CA ARG A 143 16.63 8.86 4.49
C ARG A 143 18.16 8.82 4.41
N GLY A 144 18.79 9.97 4.66
CA GLY A 144 20.25 10.10 4.76
C GLY A 144 21.01 10.01 3.43
N ARG A 145 20.31 9.97 2.29
CA ARG A 145 20.90 9.93 0.95
C ARG A 145 20.68 11.28 0.25
N PRO A 146 21.70 12.17 0.17
CA PRO A 146 21.55 13.47 -0.44
C PRO A 146 21.41 13.36 -1.97
N GLY A 147 20.77 14.36 -2.59
CA GLY A 147 20.65 14.47 -4.03
C GLY A 147 19.27 14.10 -4.60
N PRO A 148 19.02 14.43 -5.88
CA PRO A 148 17.71 14.32 -6.52
C PRO A 148 17.36 12.91 -7.04
N ASP A 149 18.21 11.92 -6.74
CA ASP A 149 17.96 10.49 -6.89
C ASP A 149 18.81 9.82 -5.81
N PRO A 150 18.23 9.40 -4.66
CA PRO A 150 18.93 8.65 -3.62
C PRO A 150 19.29 7.24 -4.12
N THR A 151 19.97 7.19 -5.27
CA THR A 151 20.38 6.10 -6.16
C THR A 151 19.33 5.08 -6.59
N MET A 152 18.31 4.79 -5.77
CA MET A 152 17.26 3.76 -5.92
C MET A 152 17.69 2.64 -6.91
N PRO A 153 18.85 1.99 -6.69
CA PRO A 153 19.52 1.21 -7.73
C PRO A 153 18.63 0.07 -8.20
N THR A 154 17.93 -0.58 -7.27
CA THR A 154 16.92 -1.62 -7.52
C THR A 154 15.87 -1.21 -8.53
N PHE A 155 15.25 -0.03 -8.40
CA PHE A 155 14.29 0.43 -9.42
C PHE A 155 14.95 0.71 -10.76
N GLY A 156 16.21 1.13 -10.79
CA GLY A 156 16.98 1.30 -12.03
C GLY A 156 17.18 -0.03 -12.73
N THR A 157 17.69 -1.03 -12.00
CA THR A 157 17.86 -2.40 -12.47
C THR A 157 16.54 -2.99 -12.94
N MET A 158 15.46 -2.85 -12.16
CA MET A 158 14.15 -3.38 -12.54
C MET A 158 13.58 -2.71 -13.79
N LEU A 159 13.76 -1.39 -13.95
CA LEU A 159 13.38 -0.65 -15.15
C LEU A 159 14.09 -1.16 -16.41
N GLU A 160 15.33 -1.59 -16.29
CA GLU A 160 16.14 -2.10 -17.40
C GLU A 160 15.89 -3.58 -17.68
N ARG A 161 15.61 -4.38 -16.64
CA ARG A 161 15.57 -5.83 -16.72
C ARG A 161 14.16 -6.40 -16.87
N ILE A 162 13.18 -5.86 -16.15
CA ILE A 162 11.89 -6.55 -15.95
C ILE A 162 10.66 -5.68 -16.22
N ALA A 163 10.79 -4.36 -16.39
CA ALA A 163 9.63 -3.47 -16.55
C ALA A 163 8.72 -3.79 -17.75
N ASP A 164 9.25 -4.48 -18.77
CA ASP A 164 8.48 -4.94 -19.93
C ASP A 164 8.09 -6.44 -19.84
N GLU A 165 8.58 -7.15 -18.82
CA GLU A 165 8.30 -8.57 -18.57
C GLU A 165 7.18 -8.78 -17.54
N VAL A 166 7.13 -7.94 -16.50
CA VAL A 166 6.11 -8.03 -15.46
C VAL A 166 4.81 -7.33 -15.88
N HIS A 167 3.70 -7.90 -15.46
CA HIS A 167 2.36 -7.41 -15.75
C HIS A 167 1.88 -6.42 -14.68
N PHE A 168 2.36 -6.58 -13.45
CA PHE A 168 2.11 -5.69 -12.33
C PHE A 168 3.19 -5.85 -11.25
N ALA A 169 3.16 -4.97 -10.25
CA ALA A 169 3.98 -5.03 -9.05
C ALA A 169 3.10 -5.07 -7.80
N ILE A 170 3.60 -5.65 -6.72
CA ILE A 170 3.00 -5.59 -5.38
C ILE A 170 4.01 -4.93 -4.44
N LEU A 171 3.69 -3.72 -3.99
CA LEU A 171 4.47 -3.06 -2.95
C LEU A 171 3.80 -3.34 -1.60
N ASN A 172 4.43 -4.25 -0.86
CA ASN A 172 3.86 -4.89 0.31
C ASN A 172 4.21 -4.12 1.61
N GLY A 173 3.87 -2.84 1.67
CA GLY A 173 4.23 -1.95 2.76
C GLY A 173 5.55 -1.19 2.56
N ASP A 174 5.79 -0.19 3.41
CA ASP A 174 7.01 0.60 3.44
C ASP A 174 7.36 1.23 2.08
N TRP A 175 6.32 1.73 1.41
CA TRP A 175 6.47 2.57 0.22
C TRP A 175 7.20 3.87 0.58
N LEU A 176 6.96 4.39 1.78
CA LEU A 176 7.70 5.51 2.37
C LEU A 176 8.17 5.23 3.80
N TYR A 177 9.02 6.13 4.29
CA TYR A 177 9.39 6.28 5.70
C TYR A 177 9.20 7.73 6.10
N GLU A 178 8.92 7.95 7.38
CA GLU A 178 8.48 9.23 7.95
C GLU A 178 9.49 10.35 7.67
N THR A 179 9.13 11.28 6.80
CA THR A 179 9.97 12.42 6.42
C THR A 179 9.04 13.59 6.21
N GLU A 180 9.44 14.79 6.64
CA GLU A 180 8.58 15.99 6.56
C GLU A 180 7.24 15.85 7.31
N ARG A 181 7.11 14.93 8.29
CA ARG A 181 5.84 14.72 9.02
C ARG A 181 5.43 15.92 9.88
N ASP A 182 6.35 16.85 10.10
CA ASP A 182 6.16 18.14 10.76
C ASP A 182 5.80 19.28 9.80
N TYR A 183 5.63 19.03 8.50
CA TYR A 183 5.36 20.06 7.50
C TYR A 183 4.11 20.91 7.88
N PRO A 184 4.28 22.22 8.14
CA PRO A 184 3.22 23.04 8.71
C PRO A 184 2.02 23.22 7.77
N ARG A 185 0.80 23.22 8.33
CA ARG A 185 -0.42 23.47 7.57
C ARG A 185 -0.41 24.80 6.81
N GLU A 186 0.18 25.85 7.39
CA GLU A 186 0.26 27.18 6.76
C GLU A 186 1.14 27.14 5.50
N LYS A 187 2.23 26.35 5.55
CA LYS A 187 3.11 26.15 4.39
C LYS A 187 2.46 25.30 3.32
N TRP A 188 1.67 24.30 3.71
CA TRP A 188 0.87 23.54 2.76
C TRP A 188 -0.18 24.42 2.06
N LEU A 189 -0.92 25.26 2.80
CA LEU A 189 -1.88 26.20 2.20
C LEU A 189 -1.23 27.13 1.17
N GLU A 190 -0.06 27.69 1.50
CA GLU A 190 0.74 28.50 0.58
C GLU A 190 1.13 27.68 -0.67
N GLN A 191 1.63 26.46 -0.47
CA GLN A 191 2.06 25.54 -1.54
C GLN A 191 0.93 25.22 -2.54
N VAL A 192 -0.32 25.05 -2.07
CA VAL A 192 -1.48 24.73 -2.93
C VAL A 192 -2.29 25.96 -3.36
N GLY A 193 -1.80 27.16 -3.07
CA GLY A 193 -2.41 28.42 -3.50
C GLY A 193 -3.72 28.78 -2.77
N LEU A 194 -3.86 28.39 -1.51
CA LEU A 194 -5.04 28.64 -0.69
C LEU A 194 -4.80 29.68 0.41
N ARG A 195 -5.85 30.43 0.73
CA ARG A 195 -5.90 31.31 1.91
C ARG A 195 -6.40 30.54 3.13
N PRO A 196 -6.10 30.99 4.36
CA PRO A 196 -6.56 30.33 5.59
C PRO A 196 -8.08 30.06 5.65
N ALA A 197 -8.90 30.97 5.14
CA ALA A 197 -10.36 30.80 5.08
C ALA A 197 -10.84 29.67 4.15
N GLN A 198 -9.95 29.13 3.30
CA GLN A 198 -10.23 28.05 2.35
C GLN A 198 -9.66 26.71 2.84
N THR A 199 -9.27 26.62 4.12
CA THR A 199 -8.74 25.38 4.69
C THR A 199 -9.80 24.27 4.61
N PRO A 200 -9.51 23.12 3.98
CA PRO A 200 -10.46 22.03 3.88
C PRO A 200 -10.73 21.40 5.26
N ARG A 201 -11.91 20.78 5.40
CA ARG A 201 -12.39 20.23 6.67
C ARG A 201 -11.41 19.22 7.28
N ILE A 202 -10.83 18.33 6.48
CA ILE A 202 -9.85 17.34 6.96
C ILE A 202 -8.60 17.99 7.57
N VAL A 203 -8.07 19.06 6.97
CA VAL A 203 -6.92 19.80 7.51
C VAL A 203 -7.29 20.57 8.79
N THR A 204 -8.56 20.98 8.92
CA THR A 204 -9.07 21.60 10.15
C THR A 204 -9.18 20.59 11.30
N LEU A 205 -9.62 19.37 11.02
CA LEU A 205 -9.80 18.31 12.03
C LEU A 205 -8.46 17.63 12.37
N ALA A 206 -7.63 17.38 11.36
CA ALA A 206 -6.40 16.62 11.45
C ALA A 206 -5.23 17.37 10.74
N PRO A 207 -4.75 18.50 11.29
CA PRO A 207 -3.75 19.35 10.62
C PRO A 207 -2.43 18.64 10.30
N SER A 208 -2.08 17.59 11.06
CA SER A 208 -0.91 16.74 10.78
C SER A 208 -0.96 15.99 9.45
N ILE A 209 -2.12 15.90 8.77
CA ILE A 209 -2.22 15.26 7.45
C ILE A 209 -1.32 15.94 6.41
N THR A 210 -1.07 17.25 6.54
CA THR A 210 -0.20 18.00 5.62
C THR A 210 1.23 17.50 5.62
N GLY A 211 1.72 17.03 6.76
CA GLY A 211 3.02 16.36 6.88
C GLY A 211 3.04 14.99 6.23
N VAL A 212 1.92 14.27 6.21
CA VAL A 212 1.82 12.99 5.51
C VAL A 212 1.84 13.17 4.00
N TRP A 213 1.05 14.12 3.49
CA TRP A 213 1.06 14.48 2.06
C TRP A 213 2.44 14.94 1.60
N GLU A 214 3.11 15.81 2.37
CA GLU A 214 4.47 16.25 2.04
C GLU A 214 5.48 15.09 2.04
N ASN A 215 5.29 14.10 2.92
CA ASN A 215 6.11 12.88 2.90
C ASN A 215 6.01 12.15 1.56
N TYR A 216 4.78 11.93 1.03
CA TYR A 216 4.58 11.27 -0.26
C TYR A 216 5.18 12.09 -1.42
N LYS A 217 4.93 13.41 -1.45
CA LYS A 217 5.51 14.33 -2.44
C LYS A 217 7.03 14.25 -2.43
N THR A 218 7.62 14.25 -1.24
CA THR A 218 9.07 14.13 -1.08
C THR A 218 9.62 12.82 -1.64
N TYR A 219 8.95 11.69 -1.40
CA TYR A 219 9.37 10.39 -1.94
C TYR A 219 9.26 10.32 -3.47
N LEU A 220 8.19 10.85 -4.05
CA LEU A 220 8.01 10.93 -5.50
C LEU A 220 9.02 11.88 -6.17
N ARG A 221 9.31 13.01 -5.53
CA ARG A 221 10.25 14.03 -6.01
C ARG A 221 11.71 13.56 -5.95
N ARG A 222 12.11 12.93 -4.84
CA ARG A 222 13.48 12.41 -4.64
C ARG A 222 13.69 11.10 -5.39
N GLY A 223 12.73 10.17 -5.37
CA GLY A 223 12.84 8.85 -5.98
C GLY A 223 12.57 8.84 -7.49
N ARG A 224 13.44 9.43 -8.32
CA ARG A 224 13.18 9.51 -9.78
C ARG A 224 12.99 8.15 -10.47
N LYS A 225 13.80 7.14 -10.11
CA LYS A 225 13.67 5.79 -10.66
C LYS A 225 12.40 5.10 -10.19
N LEU A 226 12.03 5.26 -8.92
CA LEU A 226 10.76 4.80 -8.37
C LEU A 226 9.56 5.45 -9.08
N SER A 227 9.59 6.76 -9.27
CA SER A 227 8.54 7.48 -10.01
C SER A 227 8.48 7.04 -11.48
N LYS A 228 9.62 6.75 -12.11
CA LYS A 228 9.67 6.20 -13.49
C LYS A 228 9.14 4.76 -13.55
N TRP A 229 9.35 3.95 -12.53
CA TRP A 229 8.76 2.61 -12.41
C TRP A 229 7.24 2.69 -12.34
N HIS A 230 6.68 3.53 -11.46
CA HIS A 230 5.23 3.69 -11.35
C HIS A 230 4.56 4.33 -12.58
N ARG A 231 5.32 5.00 -13.46
CA ARG A 231 4.82 5.44 -14.78
C ARG A 231 4.69 4.30 -15.79
N ARG A 232 5.28 3.13 -15.52
CA ARG A 232 5.42 2.01 -16.46
C ARG A 232 4.74 0.71 -16.01
N VAL A 233 4.86 0.40 -14.72
CA VAL A 233 4.39 -0.87 -14.15
C VAL A 233 3.22 -0.61 -13.20
N PRO A 234 2.01 -1.14 -13.49
CA PRO A 234 0.87 -0.96 -12.61
C PRO A 234 1.12 -1.67 -11.28
N SER A 235 0.85 -0.99 -10.17
CA SER A 235 1.22 -1.47 -8.83
C SER A 235 0.00 -1.64 -7.93
N LEU A 236 -0.07 -2.73 -7.20
CA LEU A 236 -1.00 -2.92 -6.07
C LEU A 236 -0.24 -2.64 -4.77
N PHE A 237 -0.91 -2.02 -3.80
CA PHE A 237 -0.25 -1.55 -2.57
C PHE A 237 -0.89 -2.14 -1.32
N THR A 238 -0.07 -2.52 -0.35
CA THR A 238 -0.48 -2.59 1.06
C THR A 238 0.25 -1.48 1.82
N PHE A 239 -0.37 -0.99 2.89
CA PHE A 239 0.35 -0.17 3.87
C PHE A 239 0.93 -1.08 4.95
N ASP A 240 1.99 -0.59 5.58
CA ASP A 240 2.51 -1.15 6.82
C ASP A 240 2.64 -0.07 7.90
N ASP A 241 3.60 -0.22 8.81
CA ASP A 241 3.76 0.71 9.91
C ASP A 241 4.28 2.06 9.43
N HIS A 242 5.22 2.14 8.48
CA HIS A 242 5.83 3.41 8.08
C HIS A 242 4.93 4.34 7.26
N GLU A 243 3.88 3.83 6.60
CA GLU A 243 2.80 4.66 6.08
C GLU A 243 2.08 5.40 7.24
N ILE A 244 1.95 4.74 8.40
CA ILE A 244 1.36 5.28 9.63
C ILE A 244 2.46 5.95 10.48
N LEU A 245 3.09 5.18 11.37
CA LEU A 245 4.26 5.48 12.19
C LEU A 245 4.95 4.16 12.60
N ASN A 246 6.27 4.11 12.48
CA ASN A 246 7.17 2.99 12.79
C ASN A 246 6.78 2.25 14.07
N ASP A 247 6.72 0.93 14.01
CA ASP A 247 6.37 -0.01 15.09
C ASP A 247 5.02 0.36 15.75
N VAL A 248 3.99 0.68 14.95
CA VAL A 248 2.64 0.90 15.48
C VAL A 248 1.95 -0.45 15.74
N TYR A 249 1.59 -0.68 17.01
CA TYR A 249 0.97 -1.93 17.45
C TYR A 249 -0.39 -1.74 18.11
N GLY A 250 -1.19 -2.79 18.02
CA GLY A 250 -2.37 -2.95 18.86
C GLY A 250 -3.51 -1.99 18.54
N ILE A 251 -3.56 -1.43 17.32
CA ILE A 251 -4.57 -0.46 16.90
C ILE A 251 -5.99 -1.03 17.10
N GLY A 252 -6.19 -2.33 16.90
CA GLY A 252 -7.44 -3.03 17.12
C GLY A 252 -7.75 -3.41 18.58
N THR A 253 -7.09 -2.79 19.57
CA THR A 253 -7.31 -3.08 21.00
C THR A 253 -8.14 -1.96 21.65
N PRO A 254 -9.44 -2.17 21.93
CA PRO A 254 -10.26 -1.19 22.60
C PRO A 254 -9.65 -0.73 23.94
N GLY A 255 -9.70 0.56 24.20
CA GLY A 255 -9.11 1.21 25.38
C GLY A 255 -7.62 1.49 25.29
N ARG A 256 -6.92 1.05 24.23
CA ARG A 256 -5.51 1.39 24.02
C ARG A 256 -5.39 2.89 23.74
N ARG A 257 -4.66 3.58 24.61
CA ARG A 257 -4.24 4.98 24.42
C ARG A 257 -2.80 5.00 23.96
N ASP A 258 -2.60 5.20 22.66
CA ASP A 258 -1.29 5.26 22.05
C ASP A 258 -1.33 6.26 20.88
N ARG A 259 -0.40 7.22 20.87
CA ARG A 259 -0.37 8.28 19.86
C ARG A 259 -0.25 7.73 18.44
N LYS A 260 0.59 6.71 18.24
CA LYS A 260 0.81 6.14 16.92
C LYS A 260 -0.44 5.41 16.43
N ALA A 261 -1.08 4.65 17.32
CA ALA A 261 -2.29 3.91 16.99
C ALA A 261 -3.42 4.84 16.52
N VAL A 262 -3.64 5.95 17.24
CA VAL A 262 -4.71 6.90 16.89
C VAL A 262 -4.35 7.84 15.74
N PHE A 263 -3.13 7.73 15.19
CA PHE A 263 -2.73 8.45 13.98
C PHE A 263 -3.10 7.72 12.69
N ARG A 264 -3.45 6.42 12.77
CA ARG A 264 -3.77 5.54 11.63
C ARG A 264 -4.64 6.24 10.59
N ASP A 265 -5.83 6.69 10.97
CA ASP A 265 -6.81 7.18 9.98
C ASP A 265 -6.35 8.46 9.29
N ILE A 266 -5.58 9.32 9.97
CA ILE A 266 -4.97 10.50 9.35
C ILE A 266 -3.95 10.09 8.29
N ALA A 267 -3.12 9.10 8.62
CA ALA A 267 -2.12 8.57 7.69
C ALA A 267 -2.76 7.82 6.51
N LEU A 268 -3.78 7.01 6.77
CA LEU A 268 -4.45 6.21 5.76
C LEU A 268 -5.29 7.05 4.81
N SER A 269 -5.88 8.17 5.24
CA SER A 269 -6.49 9.13 4.31
C SER A 269 -5.50 9.56 3.22
N ALA A 270 -4.33 10.04 3.63
CA ALA A 270 -3.28 10.40 2.68
C ALA A 270 -2.74 9.21 1.88
N TRP A 271 -2.72 8.00 2.45
CA TRP A 271 -2.38 6.80 1.69
C TRP A 271 -3.40 6.51 0.58
N TYR A 272 -4.69 6.72 0.81
CA TYR A 272 -5.72 6.58 -0.24
C TYR A 272 -5.57 7.63 -1.34
N ASP A 273 -5.20 8.86 -0.99
CA ASP A 273 -4.94 9.93 -1.94
C ASP A 273 -3.78 9.60 -2.89
N TYR A 274 -2.75 8.89 -2.40
CA TYR A 274 -1.53 8.64 -3.17
C TYR A 274 -1.41 7.21 -3.74
N LEU A 275 -1.84 6.18 -3.02
CA LEU A 275 -1.58 4.78 -3.37
C LEU A 275 -2.86 3.91 -3.39
N GLY A 276 -3.72 4.07 -2.38
CA GLY A 276 -4.86 3.18 -2.16
C GLY A 276 -5.90 3.15 -3.28
N TRP A 277 -5.99 4.21 -4.09
CA TRP A 277 -6.81 4.26 -5.31
C TRP A 277 -6.50 3.12 -6.29
N SER A 278 -5.24 2.65 -6.30
CA SER A 278 -4.78 1.60 -7.22
C SER A 278 -5.37 0.22 -6.91
N ASN A 279 -5.90 0.04 -5.70
CA ASN A 279 -6.43 -1.24 -5.27
C ASN A 279 -7.89 -1.41 -5.70
N PRO A 280 -8.30 -2.59 -6.18
CA PRO A 280 -9.69 -2.92 -6.49
C PRO A 280 -10.51 -3.22 -5.22
N ALA A 281 -10.31 -2.46 -4.14
CA ALA A 281 -10.98 -2.72 -2.86
C ALA A 281 -12.51 -2.57 -2.99
N PRO A 282 -13.31 -3.55 -2.53
CA PRO A 282 -14.77 -3.52 -2.71
C PRO A 282 -15.48 -2.60 -1.70
N TRP A 283 -14.77 -2.07 -0.71
CA TRP A 283 -15.35 -1.30 0.37
C TRP A 283 -15.66 0.14 -0.06
N ARG A 284 -16.90 0.55 0.18
CA ARG A 284 -17.43 1.87 -0.17
C ARG A 284 -17.42 2.84 1.00
N GLN A 285 -17.42 2.34 2.24
CA GLN A 285 -17.30 3.18 3.43
C GLN A 285 -15.94 3.88 3.41
N GLU A 286 -15.96 5.21 3.39
CA GLU A 286 -14.77 6.04 3.57
C GLU A 286 -14.48 6.27 5.06
N ILE A 287 -13.28 6.78 5.35
CA ILE A 287 -12.93 7.19 6.70
C ILE A 287 -13.76 8.42 7.06
N HIS A 288 -14.60 8.28 8.09
CA HIS A 288 -15.37 9.41 8.60
C HIS A 288 -14.52 10.18 9.61
N PHE A 289 -14.43 11.51 9.46
CA PHE A 289 -13.83 12.40 10.46
C PHE A 289 -14.89 13.32 11.07
N GLY A 290 -14.81 13.54 12.38
CA GLY A 290 -15.75 14.40 13.09
C GLY A 290 -15.18 15.02 14.35
N ARG A 291 -16.04 15.80 15.02
CA ARG A 291 -15.72 16.40 16.32
C ARG A 291 -16.87 16.16 17.27
N ALA A 292 -16.64 15.34 18.26
CA ALA A 292 -17.66 14.94 19.21
C ALA A 292 -17.54 15.66 20.55
N SER A 293 -18.66 15.72 21.26
CA SER A 293 -18.72 15.95 22.70
C SER A 293 -18.73 14.60 23.40
N LEU A 294 -17.89 14.46 24.42
CA LEU A 294 -17.74 13.27 25.27
C LEU A 294 -17.92 13.65 26.74
N GLU A 295 -18.47 12.74 27.53
CA GLU A 295 -18.67 12.89 28.97
C GLU A 295 -17.93 11.77 29.71
N ALA A 296 -17.17 12.11 30.76
CA ALA A 296 -16.42 11.15 31.54
C ALA A 296 -17.33 10.03 32.10
N GLY A 297 -16.96 8.78 31.87
CA GLY A 297 -17.74 7.61 32.29
C GLY A 297 -18.94 7.28 31.38
N SER A 298 -19.25 8.10 30.39
CA SER A 298 -20.30 7.83 29.39
C SER A 298 -19.77 7.00 28.23
N ASP A 299 -20.62 6.13 27.70
CA ASP A 299 -20.38 5.30 26.51
C ASP A 299 -21.03 5.90 25.25
N VAL A 300 -21.47 7.16 25.30
CA VAL A 300 -22.15 7.85 24.20
C VAL A 300 -21.28 8.96 23.62
N LEU A 301 -21.02 8.88 22.32
CA LEU A 301 -20.39 9.92 21.52
C LEU A 301 -21.48 10.74 20.85
N THR A 302 -21.44 12.08 20.99
CA THR A 302 -22.39 12.99 20.32
C THR A 302 -21.68 13.93 19.36
N ASP A 303 -22.04 13.91 18.08
CA ASP A 303 -21.53 14.82 17.04
C ASP A 303 -22.71 15.43 16.25
N PRO A 304 -23.04 16.71 16.46
CA PRO A 304 -24.19 17.36 15.81
C PRO A 304 -23.99 17.59 14.30
N GLU A 305 -22.76 17.48 13.79
CA GLU A 305 -22.46 17.63 12.35
C GLU A 305 -22.42 16.28 11.63
N ALA A 306 -22.39 15.16 12.36
CA ALA A 306 -22.37 13.83 11.77
C ALA A 306 -23.77 13.37 11.34
N ASP A 307 -23.80 12.42 10.42
CA ASP A 307 -24.99 11.60 10.13
C ASP A 307 -24.58 10.13 10.16
N PHE A 308 -24.60 9.54 11.35
CA PHE A 308 -24.18 8.16 11.57
C PHE A 308 -25.12 7.12 10.97
N THR A 309 -26.33 7.50 10.55
CA THR A 309 -27.23 6.59 9.84
C THR A 309 -26.70 6.17 8.47
N LYS A 310 -25.71 6.91 7.94
CA LYS A 310 -24.99 6.61 6.70
C LYS A 310 -23.80 5.68 6.89
N LEU A 311 -23.42 5.36 8.13
CA LEU A 311 -22.37 4.36 8.37
C LEU A 311 -22.86 2.98 7.98
N ASP A 312 -22.01 2.20 7.32
CA ASP A 312 -22.20 0.77 7.16
C ASP A 312 -21.42 0.04 8.27
N PRO A 313 -22.09 -0.53 9.30
CA PRO A 313 -21.40 -1.23 10.40
C PRO A 313 -20.59 -2.45 9.93
N ALA A 314 -20.92 -3.03 8.77
CA ALA A 314 -20.18 -4.14 8.18
C ALA A 314 -18.88 -3.70 7.51
N GLN A 315 -18.72 -2.40 7.21
CA GLN A 315 -17.53 -1.82 6.59
C GLN A 315 -16.82 -0.77 7.47
N ALA A 316 -17.44 -0.35 8.57
CA ALA A 316 -16.82 0.49 9.57
C ALA A 316 -15.70 -0.27 10.30
N GLY A 317 -14.56 0.40 10.45
CA GLY A 317 -13.42 -0.01 11.25
C GLY A 317 -13.51 0.49 12.69
N ASN A 318 -12.37 0.56 13.38
CA ASN A 318 -12.32 1.05 14.76
C ASN A 318 -12.60 2.56 14.82
N LEU A 319 -13.26 3.00 15.88
CA LEU A 319 -13.36 4.41 16.24
C LEU A 319 -12.06 4.84 16.92
N LEU A 320 -11.44 5.90 16.42
CA LEU A 320 -10.22 6.45 17.00
C LEU A 320 -10.49 7.88 17.47
N VAL A 321 -10.29 8.15 18.76
CA VAL A 321 -10.15 9.53 19.23
C VAL A 321 -8.69 9.92 19.06
N HIS A 322 -8.44 10.99 18.32
CA HIS A 322 -7.09 11.39 17.92
C HIS A 322 -6.30 12.03 19.06
N TRP A 323 -4.97 11.97 18.96
CA TRP A 323 -4.07 12.64 19.90
C TRP A 323 -4.20 14.18 19.84
N GLY A 324 -4.42 14.71 18.63
CA GLY A 324 -4.54 16.14 18.35
C GLY A 324 -3.21 16.83 18.01
N GLY A 325 -3.30 17.97 17.32
CA GLY A 325 -2.17 18.85 16.99
C GLY A 325 -1.42 18.53 15.70
N GLN A 326 -0.63 19.50 15.22
CA GLN A 326 0.18 19.40 13.98
C GLN A 326 1.26 18.31 14.06
N LEU A 327 1.77 18.05 15.27
CA LEU A 327 2.90 17.16 15.51
C LEU A 327 2.47 15.73 15.86
N ALA A 328 1.19 15.37 15.72
CA ALA A 328 0.70 14.04 16.05
C ALA A 328 1.42 12.91 15.27
N GLY A 329 1.90 13.21 14.05
CA GLY A 329 2.52 12.28 13.12
C GLY A 329 4.06 12.22 13.12
N ILE A 330 4.77 12.85 14.08
CA ILE A 330 6.25 12.84 14.09
C ILE A 330 6.80 11.63 14.87
N LEU A 331 7.94 11.07 14.44
CA LEU A 331 8.57 9.98 15.19
C LEU A 331 9.26 10.44 16.49
N ARG A 332 9.94 11.59 16.45
CA ARG A 332 10.74 12.15 17.55
C ARG A 332 10.35 13.59 17.79
N GLY A 333 10.36 14.02 19.05
CA GLY A 333 9.88 15.34 19.48
C GLY A 333 8.61 15.23 20.34
N GLU A 334 8.24 16.33 21.00
CA GLU A 334 7.09 16.37 21.89
C GLU A 334 5.80 16.71 21.13
N ALA A 335 4.85 15.77 21.11
CA ALA A 335 3.50 15.99 20.61
C ALA A 335 2.52 16.43 21.74
N GLY A 336 3.06 16.84 22.89
CA GLY A 336 2.29 17.17 24.09
C GLY A 336 1.55 15.98 24.72
N PRO A 337 0.77 16.22 25.79
CA PRO A 337 0.05 15.16 26.50
C PRO A 337 -1.07 14.52 25.69
N GLY A 338 -1.54 15.17 24.61
CA GLY A 338 -2.64 14.74 23.76
C GLY A 338 -4.01 14.82 24.42
N ASP A 339 -5.07 14.57 23.65
CA ASP A 339 -6.43 14.48 24.16
C ASP A 339 -6.52 13.40 25.28
N PRO A 340 -7.17 13.67 26.42
CA PRO A 340 -7.34 12.69 27.49
C PRO A 340 -8.16 11.47 27.04
N ASN A 341 -9.07 11.65 26.09
CA ASN A 341 -9.87 10.59 25.47
C ASN A 341 -9.16 9.93 24.28
N ALA A 342 -7.96 10.36 23.88
CA ALA A 342 -7.22 9.72 22.78
C ALA A 342 -7.12 8.20 23.01
N GLY A 343 -7.58 7.42 22.03
CA GLY A 343 -7.51 5.97 22.09
C GLY A 343 -8.35 5.26 21.03
N THR A 344 -8.21 3.94 21.00
CA THR A 344 -9.03 3.04 20.20
C THR A 344 -10.32 2.69 20.95
N TYR A 345 -11.45 2.74 20.26
CA TYR A 345 -12.75 2.34 20.75
C TYR A 345 -13.46 1.42 19.74
N GLU A 346 -14.35 0.60 20.26
CA GLU A 346 -15.27 -0.23 19.47
C GLU A 346 -16.62 0.48 19.36
N ILE A 347 -17.17 0.53 18.16
CA ILE A 347 -18.55 0.99 17.93
C ILE A 347 -19.49 -0.15 18.32
N VAL A 348 -20.38 0.12 19.27
CA VAL A 348 -21.37 -0.85 19.77
C VAL A 348 -22.66 -0.72 18.99
N GLU A 349 -23.14 0.51 18.80
CA GLU A 349 -24.45 0.77 18.22
C GLU A 349 -24.52 2.18 17.62
N VAL A 350 -25.24 2.33 16.51
CA VAL A 350 -25.69 3.64 16.01
C VAL A 350 -27.01 3.96 16.70
N LEU A 351 -27.02 4.98 17.57
CA LEU A 351 -28.22 5.34 18.35
C LEU A 351 -29.17 6.20 17.51
N ASP A 352 -28.61 7.16 16.75
CA ASP A 352 -29.31 8.00 15.78
C ASP A 352 -28.28 8.71 14.87
N ALA A 353 -28.72 9.69 14.08
CA ALA A 353 -27.86 10.46 13.17
C ALA A 353 -26.68 11.15 13.86
N HIS A 354 -26.81 11.54 15.13
CA HIS A 354 -25.81 12.37 15.82
C HIS A 354 -25.18 11.67 17.02
N ARG A 355 -25.60 10.44 17.34
CA ARG A 355 -25.10 9.69 18.50
C ARG A 355 -24.72 8.26 18.19
N LEU A 356 -23.58 7.85 18.74
CA LEU A 356 -23.09 6.46 18.73
C LEU A 356 -22.83 5.97 20.15
N ARG A 357 -23.12 4.70 20.40
CA ARG A 357 -22.60 4.00 21.59
C ARG A 357 -21.26 3.36 21.27
N PHE A 358 -20.27 3.53 22.14
CA PHE A 358 -18.91 3.01 21.97
C PHE A 358 -18.36 2.42 23.27
N ARG A 359 -17.30 1.60 23.18
CA ARG A 359 -16.62 1.06 24.37
C ARG A 359 -15.10 1.01 24.21
N PRO A 360 -14.32 1.18 25.30
CA PRO A 360 -14.77 1.52 26.67
C PRO A 360 -15.32 2.95 26.78
N ALA A 361 -15.94 3.30 27.92
CA ALA A 361 -16.46 4.64 28.18
C ALA A 361 -15.37 5.73 28.11
N ALA A 362 -15.78 6.98 27.86
CA ALA A 362 -14.87 8.12 27.80
C ALA A 362 -14.16 8.35 29.14
N ARG A 363 -12.91 8.81 29.08
CA ARG A 363 -12.05 9.06 30.25
C ARG A 363 -12.25 10.45 30.84
N ALA A 364 -12.65 11.42 30.02
CA ALA A 364 -12.78 12.82 30.41
C ALA A 364 -13.93 13.49 29.66
N THR A 365 -14.53 14.49 30.30
CA THR A 365 -15.53 15.36 29.67
C THR A 365 -14.82 16.40 28.79
N GLY A 366 -15.28 16.58 27.56
CA GLY A 366 -14.71 17.56 26.64
C GLY A 366 -15.10 17.36 25.18
N ARG A 367 -14.52 18.17 24.29
CA ARG A 367 -14.65 18.00 22.84
C ARG A 367 -13.40 17.35 22.28
N ALA A 368 -13.56 16.31 21.47
CA ALA A 368 -12.46 15.58 20.88
C ALA A 368 -12.67 15.40 19.36
N VAL A 369 -11.57 15.40 18.60
CA VAL A 369 -11.60 15.00 17.18
C VAL A 369 -11.48 13.48 17.12
N TYR A 370 -12.31 12.86 16.30
CA TYR A 370 -12.31 11.42 16.11
C TYR A 370 -12.41 11.06 14.63
N SER A 371 -12.13 9.79 14.36
CA SER A 371 -12.44 9.14 13.09
C SER A 371 -13.06 7.77 13.29
N ILE A 372 -13.75 7.30 12.26
CA ILE A 372 -14.21 5.92 12.12
C ILE A 372 -13.53 5.38 10.87
N GLY A 373 -12.62 4.42 11.07
CA GLY A 373 -11.83 3.85 10.00
C GLY A 373 -12.67 3.07 8.98
N ARG A 374 -12.03 2.69 7.88
CA ARG A 374 -12.59 1.81 6.84
C ARG A 374 -11.85 0.48 6.78
N LEU A 375 -12.44 -0.50 6.09
CA LEU A 375 -11.74 -1.72 5.70
C LEU A 375 -10.82 -1.47 4.49
N SER A 376 -9.67 -2.15 4.49
CA SER A 376 -8.61 -1.95 3.47
C SER A 376 -8.12 -3.23 2.79
N TYR A 377 -8.43 -4.42 3.32
CA TYR A 377 -8.05 -5.71 2.73
C TYR A 377 -8.88 -6.02 1.48
N PHE A 378 -8.34 -6.69 0.47
CA PHE A 378 -9.08 -6.93 -0.78
C PHE A 378 -8.53 -8.15 -1.52
N ASP A 379 -9.25 -8.65 -2.52
CA ASP A 379 -8.79 -9.72 -3.38
C ASP A 379 -8.59 -9.25 -4.83
N PHE A 380 -7.81 -10.02 -5.57
CA PHE A 380 -7.49 -9.79 -6.97
C PHE A 380 -7.28 -11.13 -7.68
N ARG A 381 -7.75 -11.26 -8.92
CA ARG A 381 -7.70 -12.52 -9.68
C ARG A 381 -7.05 -12.30 -11.04
N VAL A 382 -6.13 -13.20 -11.41
CA VAL A 382 -5.50 -13.24 -12.73
C VAL A 382 -5.28 -14.69 -13.12
N ALA A 383 -5.70 -15.07 -14.33
CA ALA A 383 -5.68 -16.45 -14.81
C ALA A 383 -6.29 -17.44 -13.77
N ASN A 384 -5.54 -18.46 -13.36
CA ASN A 384 -5.92 -19.45 -12.35
C ASN A 384 -5.40 -19.12 -10.93
N THR A 385 -5.15 -17.86 -10.64
CA THR A 385 -4.60 -17.42 -9.34
C THR A 385 -5.57 -16.49 -8.62
N HIS A 386 -5.57 -16.56 -7.29
CA HIS A 386 -6.36 -15.69 -6.43
C HIS A 386 -5.47 -15.10 -5.33
N PHE A 387 -5.35 -13.78 -5.35
CA PHE A 387 -4.58 -13.00 -4.39
C PHE A 387 -5.50 -12.47 -3.30
N PHE A 388 -5.06 -12.56 -2.04
CA PHE A 388 -5.72 -11.97 -0.88
C PHE A 388 -4.76 -11.01 -0.19
N PHE A 389 -5.05 -9.71 -0.26
CA PHE A 389 -4.26 -8.64 0.35
C PHE A 389 -4.76 -8.36 1.76
N LEU A 390 -3.88 -8.54 2.75
CA LEU A 390 -4.21 -8.37 4.15
C LEU A 390 -3.88 -6.95 4.65
N ASP A 391 -4.75 -6.44 5.50
CA ASP A 391 -4.43 -5.38 6.46
C ASP A 391 -3.98 -6.03 7.77
N THR A 392 -2.72 -5.86 8.14
CA THR A 392 -2.11 -6.43 9.35
C THR A 392 -1.91 -5.38 10.45
N ARG A 393 -2.36 -4.15 10.25
CA ARG A 393 -2.15 -3.03 11.17
C ARG A 393 -3.44 -2.57 11.82
N SER A 394 -4.49 -2.33 11.05
CA SER A 394 -5.71 -1.64 11.53
C SER A 394 -6.45 -2.41 12.61
N HIS A 395 -6.53 -3.74 12.47
CA HIS A 395 -7.30 -4.62 13.34
C HIS A 395 -6.45 -5.48 14.26
N ARG A 396 -5.12 -5.31 14.21
CA ARG A 396 -4.16 -6.03 15.06
C ARG A 396 -4.39 -5.73 16.53
N ARG A 397 -4.53 -6.77 17.34
CA ARG A 397 -4.55 -6.67 18.80
C ARG A 397 -3.15 -6.50 19.36
N MET A 398 -3.04 -5.89 20.55
CA MET A 398 -1.76 -5.77 21.24
C MET A 398 -1.23 -7.17 21.57
N HIS A 399 -0.04 -7.48 21.08
CA HIS A 399 0.59 -8.78 21.29
C HIS A 399 1.14 -8.93 22.71
N ASP A 400 1.46 -10.17 23.08
CA ASP A 400 2.17 -10.51 24.32
C ASP A 400 3.40 -11.34 23.95
N THR A 401 4.59 -10.73 23.93
CA THR A 401 5.84 -11.41 23.56
C THR A 401 6.26 -12.51 24.54
N ARG A 402 5.75 -12.47 25.78
CA ARG A 402 6.06 -13.48 26.80
C ARG A 402 5.15 -14.71 26.68
N HIS A 403 3.97 -14.51 26.10
CA HIS A 403 2.97 -15.55 25.85
C HIS A 403 2.50 -15.46 24.38
N PRO A 404 3.37 -15.78 23.41
CA PRO A 404 3.06 -15.64 21.98
C PRO A 404 1.91 -16.55 21.52
N ASP A 405 1.57 -17.56 22.31
CA ASP A 405 0.47 -18.51 22.18
C ASP A 405 -0.83 -18.07 22.87
N LYS A 406 -0.85 -16.88 23.49
CA LYS A 406 -2.01 -16.37 24.22
C LYS A 406 -3.28 -16.41 23.35
N PRO A 407 -4.34 -17.12 23.79
CA PRO A 407 -5.52 -17.30 22.99
C PRO A 407 -6.31 -16.00 22.83
N GLY A 408 -7.04 -15.89 21.71
CA GLY A 408 -7.93 -14.78 21.41
C GLY A 408 -7.25 -13.50 20.92
N LEU A 409 -5.93 -13.49 20.76
CA LEU A 409 -5.22 -12.45 20.01
C LEU A 409 -5.36 -12.69 18.50
N SER A 410 -5.32 -11.61 17.73
CA SER A 410 -5.51 -11.66 16.28
C SER A 410 -4.71 -10.54 15.63
N MET A 411 -4.02 -10.88 14.54
CA MET A 411 -3.25 -9.98 13.69
C MET A 411 -4.19 -9.21 12.75
N ILE A 412 -5.14 -9.91 12.13
CA ILE A 412 -6.00 -9.36 11.08
C ILE A 412 -7.45 -9.10 11.54
N GLY A 413 -7.77 -9.48 12.78
CA GLY A 413 -9.12 -9.40 13.32
C GLY A 413 -10.06 -10.48 12.77
N ARG A 414 -11.18 -10.68 13.47
CA ARG A 414 -12.14 -11.77 13.17
C ARG A 414 -12.83 -11.62 11.83
N ARG A 415 -13.14 -10.38 11.40
CA ARG A 415 -13.88 -10.11 10.16
C ARG A 415 -13.05 -10.48 8.94
N GLN A 416 -11.81 -9.97 8.87
CA GLN A 416 -10.88 -10.25 7.78
C GLN A 416 -10.46 -11.72 7.74
N LYS A 417 -10.20 -12.36 8.89
CA LYS A 417 -9.90 -13.80 8.93
C LYS A 417 -11.03 -14.63 8.31
N ARG A 418 -12.28 -14.32 8.66
CA ARG A 418 -13.45 -15.01 8.10
C ARG A 418 -13.54 -14.79 6.58
N TRP A 419 -13.44 -13.53 6.14
CA TRP A 419 -13.44 -13.17 4.72
C TRP A 419 -12.36 -13.95 3.93
N LEU A 420 -11.14 -14.01 4.46
CA LEU A 420 -10.03 -14.75 3.85
C LEU A 420 -10.37 -16.23 3.71
N MET A 421 -10.80 -16.88 4.79
CA MET A 421 -11.06 -18.32 4.80
C MET A 421 -12.26 -18.68 3.91
N GLU A 422 -13.34 -17.90 3.96
CA GLU A 422 -14.53 -18.12 3.12
C GLU A 422 -14.22 -17.89 1.64
N GLY A 423 -13.52 -16.81 1.32
CA GLY A 423 -13.12 -16.49 -0.06
C GLY A 423 -12.19 -17.54 -0.66
N MET A 424 -11.21 -18.03 0.10
CA MET A 424 -10.31 -19.10 -0.37
C MET A 424 -11.07 -20.42 -0.55
N LYS A 425 -11.96 -20.78 0.36
CA LYS A 425 -12.77 -22.00 0.26
C LYS A 425 -13.71 -21.99 -0.95
N ALA A 426 -14.27 -20.84 -1.27
CA ALA A 426 -15.16 -20.67 -2.43
C ALA A 426 -14.42 -20.59 -3.77
N SER A 427 -13.09 -20.44 -3.76
CA SER A 427 -12.33 -20.18 -4.97
C SER A 427 -11.91 -21.45 -5.73
N ASP A 428 -12.10 -21.37 -7.05
CA ASP A 428 -11.66 -22.35 -8.04
C ASP A 428 -10.19 -22.17 -8.50
N ALA A 429 -9.43 -21.24 -7.91
CA ALA A 429 -8.05 -20.98 -8.32
C ALA A 429 -7.15 -22.19 -8.06
N ASP A 430 -6.13 -22.38 -8.89
CA ASP A 430 -5.13 -23.43 -8.74
C ASP A 430 -4.04 -23.00 -7.74
N PHE A 431 -3.79 -21.68 -7.63
CA PHE A 431 -2.84 -21.09 -6.68
C PHE A 431 -3.46 -19.97 -5.86
N PHE A 432 -3.05 -19.92 -4.59
CA PHE A 432 -3.36 -18.79 -3.72
C PHE A 432 -2.11 -18.00 -3.35
N PHE A 433 -2.24 -16.69 -3.41
CA PHE A 433 -1.26 -15.76 -2.85
C PHE A 433 -1.90 -14.99 -1.69
N VAL A 434 -1.25 -14.98 -0.54
CA VAL A 434 -1.68 -14.21 0.63
C VAL A 434 -0.64 -13.12 0.88
N VAL A 435 -0.99 -11.86 0.66
CA VAL A 435 -0.07 -10.73 0.79
C VAL A 435 -0.19 -10.16 2.20
N SER A 436 0.85 -10.33 3.00
CA SER A 436 0.95 -9.87 4.39
C SER A 436 2.12 -8.90 4.52
N SER A 437 1.92 -7.69 5.02
CA SER A 437 3.03 -6.72 5.13
C SER A 437 4.14 -7.18 6.09
N VAL A 438 3.81 -7.99 7.10
CA VAL A 438 4.77 -8.53 8.08
C VAL A 438 5.05 -10.02 7.91
N ASN A 439 6.22 -10.45 8.39
CA ASN A 439 6.72 -11.82 8.34
C ASN A 439 5.83 -12.85 9.03
N PHE A 440 5.76 -14.05 8.46
CA PHE A 440 4.89 -15.12 8.93
C PHE A 440 5.62 -16.09 9.87
N MET A 441 6.81 -16.57 9.48
CA MET A 441 7.57 -17.56 10.24
C MET A 441 8.78 -16.98 10.98
N ILE A 442 9.40 -15.94 10.47
CA ILE A 442 10.58 -15.33 11.10
C ILE A 442 10.14 -14.19 12.04
N PRO A 443 10.57 -14.18 13.31
CA PRO A 443 10.22 -13.12 14.24
C PRO A 443 10.99 -11.83 13.93
N HIS A 444 10.38 -10.66 14.14
CA HIS A 444 11.01 -9.36 13.93
C HIS A 444 11.27 -8.70 15.28
N VAL A 445 12.39 -9.03 15.91
CA VAL A 445 12.67 -8.71 17.33
C VAL A 445 13.67 -7.57 17.55
N GLY A 446 14.26 -7.03 16.49
CA GLY A 446 15.26 -5.96 16.59
C GLY A 446 15.25 -5.03 15.38
N GLY A 447 15.97 -3.92 15.48
CA GLY A 447 16.13 -2.97 14.38
C GLY A 447 17.23 -3.36 13.39
N THR A 448 17.48 -2.51 12.40
CA THR A 448 18.67 -2.63 11.55
C THR A 448 19.93 -2.18 12.32
N PRO A 449 21.14 -2.66 11.93
CA PRO A 449 22.38 -2.23 12.58
C PRO A 449 22.58 -0.71 12.47
N SER A 450 22.87 -0.01 13.58
CA SER A 450 22.92 1.47 13.63
C SER A 450 24.21 2.05 14.25
N GLY A 451 25.32 1.31 14.17
CA GLY A 451 26.64 1.74 14.64
C GLY A 451 27.62 0.58 14.82
N PRO A 452 28.80 0.79 15.44
CA PRO A 452 29.81 -0.27 15.64
C PRO A 452 29.34 -1.43 16.54
N GLY A 453 28.24 -1.28 17.28
CA GLY A 453 27.69 -2.31 18.16
C GLY A 453 26.64 -3.24 17.52
N GLY A 454 26.47 -3.24 16.19
CA GLY A 454 25.49 -4.07 15.48
C GLY A 454 24.03 -3.69 15.73
N ALA A 455 23.09 -4.50 15.22
CA ALA A 455 21.68 -4.39 15.60
C ALA A 455 21.45 -4.98 16.99
N ARG A 456 20.55 -4.38 17.76
CA ARG A 456 20.16 -4.87 19.09
C ARG A 456 18.75 -5.45 19.04
N VAL A 457 18.58 -6.60 19.69
CA VAL A 457 17.27 -7.12 20.06
C VAL A 457 16.59 -6.08 20.95
N ILE A 458 15.35 -5.73 20.63
CA ILE A 458 14.57 -4.73 21.34
C ILE A 458 13.63 -5.48 22.30
N PRO A 459 13.71 -5.22 23.62
CA PRO A 459 12.82 -5.85 24.58
C PRO A 459 11.34 -5.65 24.22
N ASN A 460 10.55 -6.72 24.31
CA ASN A 460 9.11 -6.74 23.97
C ASN A 460 8.77 -6.38 22.51
N LYS A 461 9.75 -6.35 21.60
CA LYS A 461 9.50 -6.25 20.17
C LYS A 461 9.34 -7.64 19.57
N ASP A 462 8.24 -7.82 18.87
CA ASP A 462 8.11 -8.81 17.80
C ASP A 462 6.97 -8.33 16.91
N ASP A 463 7.31 -7.93 15.69
CA ASP A 463 6.32 -7.34 14.78
C ASP A 463 5.59 -8.37 13.91
N ALA A 464 6.09 -9.60 13.88
CA ALA A 464 5.66 -10.65 12.99
C ALA A 464 4.43 -11.43 13.51
N TRP A 465 3.92 -12.36 12.68
CA TRP A 465 2.88 -13.33 13.06
C TRP A 465 3.30 -14.30 14.18
N THR A 466 4.60 -14.34 14.50
CA THR A 466 5.20 -15.19 15.53
C THR A 466 4.69 -14.90 16.96
N VAL A 467 4.03 -13.77 17.20
CA VAL A 467 3.34 -13.44 18.48
C VAL A 467 1.82 -13.54 18.40
N PHE A 468 1.30 -14.16 17.34
CA PHE A 468 -0.12 -14.47 17.15
C PHE A 468 -0.28 -15.95 16.78
N LEU A 469 0.36 -16.84 17.57
CA LEU A 469 0.54 -18.24 17.18
C LEU A 469 -0.78 -18.98 17.00
N GLU A 470 -1.79 -18.75 17.85
CA GLU A 470 -3.10 -19.40 17.69
C GLU A 470 -3.70 -19.11 16.30
N GLU A 471 -3.74 -17.84 15.89
CA GLU A 471 -4.29 -17.45 14.59
C GLU A 471 -3.43 -17.92 13.43
N ARG A 472 -2.09 -17.81 13.56
CA ARG A 472 -1.15 -18.29 12.55
C ARG A 472 -1.34 -19.79 12.27
N GLU A 473 -1.42 -20.60 13.33
CA GLU A 473 -1.57 -22.05 13.21
C GLU A 473 -2.97 -22.46 12.72
N GLN A 474 -4.02 -21.67 13.03
CA GLN A 474 -5.35 -21.84 12.42
C GLN A 474 -5.30 -21.65 10.91
N LEU A 475 -4.60 -20.60 10.44
CA LEU A 475 -4.45 -20.31 9.00
C LEU A 475 -3.64 -21.39 8.29
N ILE A 476 -2.50 -21.83 8.84
CA ILE A 476 -1.68 -22.90 8.26
C ILE A 476 -2.51 -24.18 8.06
N ARG A 477 -3.21 -24.63 9.12
CA ARG A 477 -4.06 -25.84 9.03
C ARG A 477 -5.18 -25.70 8.00
N PHE A 478 -5.79 -24.52 7.93
CA PHE A 478 -6.82 -24.23 6.93
C PHE A 478 -6.25 -24.32 5.51
N TRP A 479 -5.12 -23.66 5.26
CA TRP A 479 -4.46 -23.64 3.95
C TRP A 479 -4.01 -25.02 3.49
N ASP A 480 -3.42 -25.84 4.38
CA ASP A 480 -3.10 -27.23 4.08
C ASP A 480 -4.34 -28.04 3.67
N GLY A 481 -5.45 -27.83 4.39
CA GLY A 481 -6.72 -28.50 4.17
C GLY A 481 -7.41 -28.13 2.85
N LEU A 482 -6.99 -27.05 2.18
CA LEU A 482 -7.50 -26.69 0.84
C LEU A 482 -6.99 -27.63 -0.25
N GLY A 483 -5.91 -28.38 -0.01
CA GLY A 483 -5.29 -29.25 -1.00
C GLY A 483 -4.60 -28.51 -2.15
N LYS A 484 -4.44 -27.18 -2.06
CA LYS A 484 -3.88 -26.31 -3.10
C LYS A 484 -2.64 -25.57 -2.56
N PRO A 485 -1.66 -25.20 -3.41
CA PRO A 485 -0.53 -24.40 -2.95
C PRO A 485 -0.96 -23.00 -2.48
N VAL A 486 -0.46 -22.61 -1.31
CA VAL A 486 -0.64 -21.27 -0.73
C VAL A 486 0.73 -20.63 -0.54
N MET A 487 0.92 -19.45 -1.09
CA MET A 487 2.16 -18.69 -1.00
C MET A 487 1.90 -17.38 -0.26
N VAL A 488 2.44 -17.26 0.95
CA VAL A 488 2.36 -16.06 1.76
C VAL A 488 3.51 -15.13 1.36
N LEU A 489 3.17 -13.98 0.78
CA LEU A 489 4.14 -12.96 0.36
C LEU A 489 4.33 -11.97 1.52
N THR A 490 5.55 -11.84 2.03
CA THR A 490 5.86 -11.05 3.24
C THR A 490 6.88 -9.92 3.00
N GLY A 491 6.89 -8.91 3.88
CA GLY A 491 7.70 -7.68 3.80
C GLY A 491 8.40 -7.36 5.13
N ASP A 492 8.47 -6.08 5.54
CA ASP A 492 8.91 -5.57 6.86
C ASP A 492 10.36 -5.88 7.30
N LEU A 493 10.77 -7.14 7.46
CA LEU A 493 12.06 -7.53 8.06
C LEU A 493 13.31 -7.19 7.22
N HIS A 494 13.16 -6.56 6.05
CA HIS A 494 14.24 -6.18 5.13
C HIS A 494 15.22 -7.33 4.82
N ASN A 495 14.72 -8.55 4.67
CA ASN A 495 15.51 -9.68 4.22
C ASN A 495 14.64 -10.51 3.26
N SER A 496 15.30 -11.27 2.39
CA SER A 496 14.61 -12.13 1.42
C SER A 496 14.78 -13.58 1.82
N PHE A 497 13.72 -14.37 1.71
CA PHE A 497 13.79 -15.79 2.00
C PHE A 497 12.65 -16.58 1.35
N ALA A 498 12.89 -17.88 1.21
CA ALA A 498 11.92 -18.89 0.81
C ALA A 498 11.81 -19.93 1.94
N ILE A 499 10.63 -20.08 2.53
CA ILE A 499 10.39 -20.98 3.66
C ILE A 499 9.28 -21.95 3.27
N GLN A 500 9.61 -23.23 3.27
CA GLN A 500 8.64 -24.30 3.17
C GLN A 500 8.04 -24.55 4.56
N ILE A 501 6.77 -24.19 4.75
CA ILE A 501 6.05 -24.37 6.01
C ILE A 501 5.48 -25.79 6.07
N THR A 502 4.90 -26.23 4.96
CA THR A 502 4.38 -27.58 4.73
C THR A 502 4.63 -27.99 3.28
N ASP A 503 4.08 -29.12 2.84
CA ASP A 503 4.15 -29.53 1.42
C ASP A 503 3.41 -28.56 0.48
N ARG A 504 2.44 -27.80 1.00
CA ARG A 504 1.57 -26.92 0.21
C ARG A 504 1.68 -25.45 0.59
N VAL A 505 2.16 -25.13 1.79
CA VAL A 505 2.23 -23.76 2.28
C VAL A 505 3.67 -23.26 2.27
N TRP A 506 3.88 -22.13 1.62
CA TRP A 506 5.17 -21.46 1.50
C TRP A 506 5.07 -20.02 2.01
N GLU A 507 6.14 -19.52 2.61
CA GLU A 507 6.37 -18.09 2.80
C GLU A 507 7.51 -17.63 1.89
N PHE A 508 7.29 -16.50 1.21
CA PHE A 508 8.31 -15.80 0.44
C PHE A 508 8.37 -14.35 0.90
N ALA A 509 9.48 -13.94 1.51
CA ALA A 509 9.74 -12.54 1.79
C ALA A 509 10.66 -11.96 0.72
N SER A 510 10.37 -10.74 0.31
CA SER A 510 11.19 -9.98 -0.62
C SER A 510 11.53 -8.64 0.00
N GLY A 511 12.82 -8.35 0.11
CA GLY A 511 13.25 -7.01 0.46
C GLY A 511 14.63 -6.93 1.11
N PRO A 512 15.13 -5.69 1.23
CA PRO A 512 14.45 -4.45 0.87
C PRO A 512 14.84 -3.95 -0.53
N HIS A 513 14.02 -3.06 -1.10
CA HIS A 513 14.41 -2.31 -2.31
C HIS A 513 15.56 -1.33 -2.06
N LEU A 514 15.56 -0.65 -0.90
CA LEU A 514 16.58 0.35 -0.56
C LEU A 514 16.95 0.39 0.94
N SER A 515 16.06 -0.08 1.82
CA SER A 515 16.31 -0.12 3.26
C SER A 515 17.56 -0.94 3.60
N ARG A 516 18.04 -0.80 4.83
CA ARG A 516 19.15 -1.62 5.35
C ARG A 516 18.57 -2.98 5.77
N ASN A 517 19.26 -4.07 5.49
CA ASN A 517 18.89 -5.39 5.97
C ASN A 517 19.05 -5.53 7.49
N HIS A 518 18.27 -6.44 8.07
CA HIS A 518 18.46 -6.89 9.45
C HIS A 518 19.57 -7.95 9.50
N ASN A 519 20.17 -8.10 10.68
CA ASN A 519 21.07 -9.22 10.97
C ASN A 519 20.32 -10.33 11.70
N ALA A 520 20.90 -11.53 11.74
CA ALA A 520 20.26 -12.71 12.30
C ALA A 520 19.77 -12.54 13.75
N ALA A 521 20.42 -11.69 14.56
CA ALA A 521 20.00 -11.42 15.93
C ALA A 521 18.62 -10.71 15.98
N SER A 522 18.36 -9.78 15.06
CA SER A 522 17.06 -9.13 14.91
C SER A 522 15.96 -10.04 14.35
N GLU A 523 16.34 -11.23 13.87
CA GLU A 523 15.47 -12.24 13.24
C GLU A 523 15.27 -13.48 14.12
N GLY A 524 15.55 -13.36 15.43
CA GLY A 524 15.43 -14.48 16.38
C GLY A 524 16.46 -15.59 16.21
N GLY A 525 17.61 -15.29 15.57
CA GLY A 525 18.72 -16.24 15.43
C GLY A 525 18.45 -17.39 14.45
N ARG A 526 17.54 -17.20 13.48
CA ARG A 526 17.28 -18.18 12.42
C ARG A 526 18.56 -18.59 11.68
N PRO A 527 18.66 -19.81 11.12
CA PRO A 527 19.75 -20.15 10.23
C PRO A 527 19.57 -19.52 8.83
N PRO A 528 20.62 -19.47 7.99
CA PRO A 528 20.51 -19.03 6.59
C PRO A 528 19.68 -20.00 5.72
N ASN A 529 19.69 -21.29 6.04
CA ASN A 529 18.88 -22.34 5.42
C ASN A 529 18.78 -23.57 6.35
N GLY A 530 17.94 -24.54 5.98
CA GLY A 530 17.71 -25.77 6.75
C GLY A 530 16.51 -25.69 7.68
N GLU A 531 16.47 -26.61 8.65
CA GLU A 531 15.37 -26.70 9.61
C GLU A 531 15.35 -25.49 10.56
N PHE A 532 14.15 -24.98 10.83
CA PHE A 532 13.92 -23.88 11.75
C PHE A 532 12.68 -24.15 12.61
N ASP A 533 12.80 -23.90 13.91
CA ASP A 533 11.68 -23.98 14.84
C ASP A 533 11.11 -22.57 15.08
N SER A 534 10.03 -22.26 14.38
CA SER A 534 9.30 -21.01 14.55
C SER A 534 8.29 -21.14 15.69
N ARG A 535 8.79 -21.13 16.92
CA ARG A 535 8.00 -21.18 18.17
C ARG A 535 7.00 -22.34 18.20
N GLY A 536 7.50 -23.55 18.00
CA GLY A 536 6.76 -24.81 18.00
C GLY A 536 6.37 -25.31 16.61
N ARG A 537 6.41 -24.46 15.58
CA ARG A 537 6.21 -24.87 14.18
C ARG A 537 7.55 -25.10 13.51
N LYS A 538 7.91 -26.37 13.31
CA LYS A 538 9.03 -26.75 12.45
C LYS A 538 8.70 -26.41 10.99
N CYS A 539 9.64 -25.76 10.33
CA CYS A 539 9.61 -25.45 8.90
C CYS A 539 11.04 -25.51 8.33
N ARG A 540 11.17 -25.45 7.01
CA ARG A 540 12.45 -25.47 6.33
C ARG A 540 12.69 -24.18 5.58
N ILE A 541 13.75 -23.46 5.94
CA ILE A 541 14.26 -22.32 5.16
C ILE A 541 15.03 -22.91 3.96
N ALA A 542 14.48 -22.78 2.76
CA ALA A 542 15.12 -23.27 1.54
C ALA A 542 16.30 -22.37 1.15
N TRP A 543 16.12 -21.06 1.28
CA TRP A 543 17.13 -20.04 1.01
C TRP A 543 16.79 -18.74 1.74
N SER A 544 17.81 -17.95 2.10
CA SER A 544 17.64 -16.59 2.58
C SER A 544 18.86 -15.71 2.31
N THR A 545 18.65 -14.39 2.26
CA THR A 545 19.73 -13.44 2.58
C THR A 545 20.01 -13.52 4.08
N TYR A 546 21.29 -13.44 4.44
CA TYR A 546 21.71 -13.67 5.81
C TYR A 546 22.92 -12.82 6.18
N PHE A 547 22.83 -12.15 7.32
CA PHE A 547 23.90 -11.33 7.87
C PHE A 547 24.18 -11.75 9.29
N LEU A 548 25.45 -12.04 9.57
CA LEU A 548 25.88 -12.39 10.93
C LEU A 548 25.66 -11.21 11.89
N PRO A 549 25.42 -11.47 13.19
CA PRO A 549 25.18 -10.42 14.18
C PRO A 549 26.25 -9.31 14.22
N ASP A 550 27.50 -9.64 13.94
CA ASP A 550 28.66 -8.76 13.92
C ASP A 550 28.93 -8.09 12.56
N THR A 551 28.07 -8.33 11.55
CA THR A 551 28.23 -7.70 10.23
C THR A 551 28.14 -6.17 10.36
N PRO A 552 29.15 -5.41 9.88
CA PRO A 552 29.13 -3.95 9.95
C PRO A 552 27.93 -3.34 9.24
N ALA A 553 27.29 -2.32 9.84
CA ALA A 553 26.09 -1.67 9.31
C ALA A 553 26.21 -1.13 7.88
N ARG A 554 27.42 -0.78 7.45
CA ARG A 554 27.70 -0.30 6.07
C ARG A 554 27.65 -1.41 5.02
N LEU A 555 27.72 -2.68 5.44
CA LEU A 555 27.75 -3.87 4.57
C LEU A 555 26.41 -4.62 4.55
N THR A 556 25.46 -4.25 5.42
CA THR A 556 24.11 -4.85 5.50
C THR A 556 23.12 -4.11 4.60
N SER A 557 23.56 -3.53 3.49
CA SER A 557 22.70 -2.86 2.51
C SER A 557 22.82 -3.61 1.18
N GLN A 558 22.21 -4.80 1.11
CA GLN A 558 22.17 -5.61 -0.11
C GLN A 558 20.71 -5.72 -0.54
N PRO A 559 20.28 -4.88 -1.49
CA PRO A 559 18.90 -4.89 -1.93
C PRO A 559 18.59 -6.13 -2.76
N VAL A 560 17.35 -6.59 -2.71
CA VAL A 560 16.84 -7.71 -3.50
C VAL A 560 15.48 -7.33 -4.04
N TYR A 561 15.20 -7.67 -5.30
CA TYR A 561 13.84 -7.68 -5.84
C TYR A 561 13.44 -9.09 -6.21
N THR A 562 12.13 -9.36 -6.22
CA THR A 562 11.60 -10.70 -6.46
C THR A 562 10.61 -10.68 -7.61
N VAL A 563 10.81 -11.58 -8.57
CA VAL A 563 9.88 -11.79 -9.69
C VAL A 563 9.21 -13.13 -9.54
N VAL A 564 7.89 -13.13 -9.48
CA VAL A 564 7.05 -14.32 -9.45
C VAL A 564 6.49 -14.53 -10.84
N GLN A 565 6.77 -15.70 -11.43
CA GLN A 565 6.26 -16.09 -12.74
C GLN A 565 5.30 -17.25 -12.59
N VAL A 566 4.10 -17.14 -13.17
CA VAL A 566 3.08 -18.18 -13.19
C VAL A 566 3.02 -18.79 -14.58
N ASN A 567 3.34 -20.09 -14.67
CA ASN A 567 3.38 -20.86 -15.90
C ASN A 567 2.18 -21.82 -15.95
N ASN A 568 1.20 -21.45 -16.76
CA ASN A 568 -0.03 -22.20 -16.95
C ASN A 568 -0.11 -22.88 -18.31
N VAL A 569 0.52 -22.30 -19.32
CA VAL A 569 0.48 -22.76 -20.71
C VAL A 569 1.85 -22.71 -21.39
N PHE A 570 1.99 -23.45 -22.46
CA PHE A 570 3.07 -23.29 -23.44
C PHE A 570 2.47 -23.21 -24.84
N ASN A 571 3.18 -22.53 -25.75
CA ASN A 571 2.78 -22.49 -27.15
C ASN A 571 3.29 -23.74 -27.86
N ASN A 572 2.41 -24.46 -28.55
CA ASN A 572 2.75 -25.61 -29.38
C ASN A 572 2.14 -25.41 -30.79
N PRO A 573 2.72 -24.52 -31.63
CA PRO A 573 2.11 -24.05 -32.87
C PRO A 573 1.60 -25.17 -33.78
N ALA A 574 0.49 -24.92 -34.46
CA ALA A 574 -0.06 -25.85 -35.45
C ALA A 574 0.54 -25.64 -36.86
N GLY A 575 1.14 -24.47 -37.09
CA GLY A 575 1.80 -24.07 -38.32
C GLY A 575 2.56 -22.75 -38.14
N PRO A 576 3.28 -22.26 -39.17
CA PRO A 576 3.98 -20.98 -39.10
C PRO A 576 3.02 -19.82 -38.81
N GLY A 577 3.21 -19.15 -37.67
CA GLY A 577 2.37 -18.02 -37.24
C GLY A 577 1.04 -18.40 -36.59
N GLU A 578 0.75 -19.70 -36.42
CA GLU A 578 -0.48 -20.19 -35.81
C GLU A 578 -0.23 -20.70 -34.39
N ASP A 579 -0.46 -19.84 -33.40
CA ASP A 579 -0.35 -20.21 -32.00
C ASP A 579 -1.39 -21.27 -31.62
N ARG A 580 -0.95 -22.29 -30.86
CA ARG A 580 -1.83 -23.25 -30.18
C ARG A 580 -1.37 -23.39 -28.74
N TRP A 581 -2.08 -22.72 -27.86
CA TRP A 581 -1.81 -22.73 -26.43
C TRP A 581 -2.30 -24.03 -25.78
N VAL A 582 -1.39 -24.71 -25.09
CA VAL A 582 -1.63 -25.96 -24.38
C VAL A 582 -1.42 -25.72 -22.90
N ALA A 583 -2.40 -26.08 -22.08
CA ALA A 583 -2.29 -26.01 -20.62
C ALA A 583 -1.33 -27.08 -20.10
N PHE A 584 -0.48 -26.70 -19.15
CA PHE A 584 0.30 -27.68 -18.40
C PHE A 584 -0.64 -28.56 -17.58
N PRO A 585 -0.42 -29.89 -17.55
CA PRO A 585 -1.13 -30.78 -16.63
C PRO A 585 -0.94 -30.35 -15.16
N GLU A 586 0.29 -29.98 -14.82
CA GLU A 586 0.67 -29.37 -13.55
C GLU A 586 1.21 -27.95 -13.82
N PRO A 587 0.38 -26.91 -13.69
CA PRO A 587 0.90 -25.55 -13.75
C PRO A 587 1.83 -25.32 -12.55
N HIS A 588 2.72 -24.33 -12.67
CA HIS A 588 3.70 -24.05 -11.63
C HIS A 588 4.05 -22.56 -11.54
N VAL A 589 4.40 -22.15 -10.34
CA VAL A 589 4.92 -20.83 -10.02
C VAL A 589 6.42 -20.92 -9.83
N VAL A 590 7.18 -19.96 -10.34
CA VAL A 590 8.62 -19.83 -10.08
C VAL A 590 8.86 -18.47 -9.42
N VAL A 591 9.27 -18.50 -8.15
CA VAL A 591 9.66 -17.31 -7.39
C VAL A 591 11.16 -17.11 -7.55
N ARG A 592 11.58 -15.98 -8.14
CA ARG A 592 12.97 -15.68 -8.47
C ARG A 592 13.47 -14.47 -7.70
N PHE A 593 14.53 -14.64 -6.92
CA PHE A 593 15.18 -13.57 -6.17
C PHE A 593 16.38 -13.05 -6.95
N HIS A 594 16.43 -11.74 -7.15
CA HIS A 594 17.49 -11.07 -7.90
C HIS A 594 18.19 -10.04 -7.03
N ASP A 595 19.51 -9.97 -7.18
CA ASP A 595 20.30 -8.89 -6.62
C ASP A 595 19.81 -7.54 -7.17
N GLY A 596 19.52 -6.59 -6.28
CA GLY A 596 18.91 -5.32 -6.63
C GLY A 596 19.83 -4.39 -7.42
N GLU A 597 21.14 -4.51 -7.27
CA GLU A 597 22.09 -3.64 -7.97
C GLU A 597 22.46 -4.18 -9.35
N THR A 598 22.60 -5.49 -9.49
CA THR A 598 23.13 -6.14 -10.70
C THR A 598 22.05 -6.83 -11.54
N GLY A 599 20.93 -7.20 -10.92
CA GLY A 599 19.88 -8.03 -11.53
C GLY A 599 20.23 -9.51 -11.62
N LYS A 600 21.37 -9.94 -11.07
CA LYS A 600 21.80 -11.34 -11.08
C LYS A 600 20.82 -12.19 -10.28
N LEU A 601 20.41 -13.33 -10.84
CA LEU A 601 19.62 -14.33 -10.12
C LEU A 601 20.42 -14.87 -8.93
N LEU A 602 19.85 -14.79 -7.74
CA LEU A 602 20.40 -15.31 -6.49
C LEU A 602 19.82 -16.68 -6.15
N TYR A 603 18.51 -16.84 -6.34
CA TYR A 603 17.78 -18.05 -6.02
C TYR A 603 16.47 -18.14 -6.80
N ALA A 604 16.01 -19.36 -7.09
CA ALA A 604 14.71 -19.61 -7.70
C ALA A 604 14.02 -20.81 -7.05
N GLN A 605 12.75 -20.66 -6.67
CA GLN A 605 11.93 -21.71 -6.07
C GLN A 605 10.72 -22.02 -6.96
N PRO A 606 10.64 -23.23 -7.54
CA PRO A 606 9.42 -23.70 -8.16
C PRO A 606 8.42 -24.20 -7.10
N VAL A 607 7.14 -23.92 -7.32
CA VAL A 607 5.99 -24.45 -6.56
C VAL A 607 4.94 -24.91 -7.57
N ALA A 608 4.69 -26.22 -7.65
CA ALA A 608 3.73 -26.78 -8.60
C ALA A 608 2.36 -27.00 -7.94
N ALA A 609 1.28 -26.79 -8.70
CA ALA A 609 -0.05 -27.27 -8.33
C ALA A 609 -0.13 -28.77 -8.60
N ARG A 610 0.43 -29.57 -7.68
CA ARG A 610 0.27 -31.03 -7.70
C ARG A 610 -1.20 -31.35 -7.46
N ARG A 611 -1.82 -32.02 -8.42
CA ARG A 611 -3.23 -32.43 -8.34
C ARG A 611 -3.42 -33.63 -7.43
#